data_AF-A0A7Y0QIZ2-F1
#
_entry.id   AF-A0A7Y0QIZ2-F1
#
_cell.length_a   1.000
_cell.length_b   1.000
_cell.length_c   1.000
_cell.angle_alpha   90.00
_cell.angle_beta   90.00
_cell.angle_gamma   90.00
#
_symmetry.space_group_name_H-M   'P 1'
#
loop_
_entity.id
_entity.type
_entity.pdbx_description
1 polymer ?
#
loop_
_entity_poly.entity_id
_entity_poly.type
_entity_poly.pdbx_seq_one_letter_code
_entity_poly.pdbx_strand_id
1 'polypeptide(L)' 'MTVQPGDSLWSIAARHLPPDATDAQVAATWPQWYETNRQLIGADPDVIRPGAVLSPPAHDTTSGAVS' A
#
# COMPACT_ATOMS: atom_id res chain seq x y z
N MET A 1 7.71 4.49 -0.51
CA MET A 1 7.29 4.61 -1.91
C MET A 1 6.92 6.06 -2.20
N THR A 2 7.51 6.68 -3.21
CA THR A 2 7.18 8.08 -3.57
C THR A 2 6.02 8.13 -4.56
N VAL A 3 4.97 8.86 -4.22
CA VAL A 3 3.79 9.06 -5.07
C VAL A 3 4.18 9.87 -6.31
N GLN A 4 3.88 9.35 -7.48
CA GLN A 4 4.06 10.01 -8.78
C GLN A 4 2.76 10.66 -9.26
N PRO A 5 2.81 11.63 -10.18
CA PRO A 5 1.61 12.13 -10.85
C PRO A 5 0.81 10.98 -11.50
N GLY A 6 -0.48 10.90 -11.18
CA GLY A 6 -1.37 9.84 -11.69
C GLY A 6 -1.40 8.55 -10.86
N ASP A 7 -0.62 8.47 -9.77
CA ASP A 7 -0.71 7.33 -8.88
C ASP A 7 -2.03 7.28 -8.10
N SER A 8 -2.41 6.05 -7.75
CA SER A 8 -3.43 5.74 -6.76
C SER A 8 -2.86 4.77 -5.73
N LEU A 9 -3.55 4.57 -4.60
CA LEU A 9 -3.14 3.54 -3.64
C LEU A 9 -3.16 2.13 -4.27
N TRP A 10 -4.03 1.90 -5.25
CA TRP A 10 -4.03 0.68 -6.05
C TRP A 10 -2.75 0.51 -6.86
N SER A 11 -2.34 1.52 -7.64
CA SER A 11 -1.11 1.43 -8.47
C SER A 11 0.15 1.33 -7.62
N ILE A 12 0.14 1.96 -6.44
CA ILE A 12 1.19 1.84 -5.42
C ILE A 12 1.23 0.40 -4.88
N ALA A 13 0.10 -0.14 -4.44
CA ALA A 13 0.04 -1.52 -3.93
C ALA A 13 0.47 -2.54 -4.99
N ALA A 14 0.01 -2.40 -6.24
CA ALA A 14 0.39 -3.29 -7.33
C ALA A 14 1.90 -3.31 -7.60
N ARG A 15 2.58 -2.15 -7.56
CA ARG A 15 4.04 -2.05 -7.72
C ARG A 15 4.84 -2.61 -6.55
N HIS A 16 4.22 -2.67 -5.37
CA HIS A 16 4.85 -3.25 -4.18
C HIS A 16 4.82 -4.78 -4.20
N LEU A 17 3.82 -5.36 -4.86
CA LEU A 17 3.63 -6.79 -4.96
C LEU A 17 4.48 -7.42 -6.07
N PRO A 18 4.67 -8.75 -6.05
CA PRO A 18 5.30 -9.48 -7.15
C PRO A 18 4.62 -9.23 -8.50
N PRO A 19 5.34 -9.33 -9.63
CA PRO A 19 4.77 -9.07 -10.96
C PRO A 19 3.59 -9.96 -11.36
N ASP A 20 3.45 -11.13 -10.72
CA ASP A 20 2.38 -12.11 -10.92
C ASP A 20 1.21 -11.95 -9.92
N ALA A 21 1.23 -10.89 -9.11
CA ALA A 21 0.16 -10.61 -8.18
C ALA A 21 -1.18 -10.38 -8.89
N THR A 22 -2.21 -11.04 -8.38
CA THR A 22 -3.59 -10.93 -8.83
C THR A 22 -4.23 -9.63 -8.35
N ASP A 23 -5.27 -9.17 -9.05
CA ASP A 23 -6.08 -8.04 -8.60
C ASP A 23 -6.65 -8.24 -7.19
N ALA A 24 -6.95 -9.49 -6.79
CA ALA A 24 -7.39 -9.80 -5.44
C ALA A 24 -6.31 -9.50 -4.38
N GLN A 25 -5.04 -9.77 -4.69
CA GLN A 25 -3.93 -9.43 -3.81
C GLN A 25 -3.72 -7.91 -3.74
N VAL A 26 -3.87 -7.19 -4.86
CA VAL A 26 -3.83 -5.72 -4.87
C VAL A 26 -4.98 -5.14 -4.05
N ALA A 27 -6.20 -5.66 -4.23
CA ALA A 27 -7.41 -5.28 -3.50
C ALA A 27 -7.26 -5.48 -1.98
N ALA A 28 -6.57 -6.54 -1.55
CA ALA A 28 -6.28 -6.80 -0.14
C ALA A 28 -5.16 -5.91 0.43
N THR A 29 -4.28 -5.40 -0.43
CA THR A 29 -3.06 -4.69 -0.01
C THR A 29 -3.23 -3.17 0.01
N TRP A 30 -3.94 -2.57 -0.96
CA TRP A 30 -4.11 -1.11 -0.98
C TRP A 30 -4.76 -0.52 0.28
N PRO A 31 -5.73 -1.18 0.98
CA PRO A 31 -6.28 -0.64 2.22
C PRO A 31 -5.23 -0.60 3.34
N GLN A 32 -4.27 -1.53 3.33
CA GLN A 32 -3.17 -1.55 4.30
C GLN A 32 -2.20 -0.38 4.08
N TRP A 33 -2.00 0.02 2.81
CA TRP A 33 -1.28 1.25 2.48
C TRP A 33 -2.01 2.48 3.02
N TYR A 34 -3.33 2.55 2.87
CA TYR A 34 -4.13 3.64 3.44
C TYR A 34 -3.96 3.68 4.97
N GLU A 35 -4.20 2.56 5.66
CA GLU A 35 -4.16 2.52 7.13
C GLU A 35 -2.78 2.91 7.67
N THR A 36 -1.71 2.35 7.09
CA THR A 36 -0.32 2.66 7.47
C THR A 36 0.01 4.16 7.31
N ASN A 37 -0.61 4.83 6.33
CA ASN A 37 -0.31 6.22 5.98
C ASN A 37 -1.47 7.17 6.29
N ARG A 38 -2.46 6.74 7.08
CA ARG A 38 -3.71 7.49 7.29
C ARG A 38 -3.49 8.88 7.88
N GLN A 39 -2.48 9.02 8.73
CA GLN A 39 -2.07 10.32 9.30
C GLN A 39 -1.54 11.29 8.25
N LEU A 40 -0.93 10.78 7.17
CA LEU A 40 -0.40 11.58 6.07
C LEU A 40 -1.45 11.86 4.99
N ILE A 41 -2.28 10.86 4.67
CA ILE A 41 -3.29 10.92 3.60
C ILE A 41 -4.54 11.67 4.06
N GLY A 42 -4.94 11.50 5.33
CA GLY A 42 -6.17 12.05 5.88
C GLY A 42 -7.37 11.13 5.72
N ALA A 43 -8.57 11.70 5.80
CA ALA A 43 -9.81 10.94 5.82
C ALA A 43 -10.19 10.32 4.48
N ASP A 44 -9.68 10.87 3.38
CA ASP A 44 -10.01 10.42 2.03
C ASP A 44 -8.83 9.64 1.41
N PRO A 45 -8.95 8.31 1.21
CA PRO A 45 -7.89 7.48 0.64
C PRO A 45 -7.57 7.81 -0.83
N ASP A 46 -8.48 8.47 -1.55
CA ASP A 46 -8.29 8.83 -2.96
C ASP A 46 -7.45 10.11 -3.12
N VAL A 47 -7.23 10.87 -2.03
CA VAL A 47 -6.49 12.14 -2.05
C VAL A 47 -5.03 11.91 -1.64
N ILE A 48 -4.27 11.24 -2.49
CA ILE A 48 -2.81 11.16 -2.38
C ILE A 48 -2.13 12.25 -3.22
N ARG A 49 -1.05 12.84 -2.69
CA ARG A 49 -0.37 13.98 -3.33
C ARG A 49 0.96 13.54 -3.96
N PRO A 50 1.24 13.91 -5.22
CA PRO A 50 2.55 13.69 -5.82
C PRO A 50 3.68 14.24 -4.96
N GLY A 51 4.77 13.49 -4.84
CA GLY A 51 5.91 13.80 -3.98
C GLY A 51 5.77 13.33 -2.53
N ALA A 52 4.58 12.90 -2.08
CA ALA A 52 4.44 12.27 -0.77
C ALA A 52 5.23 10.96 -0.71
N VAL A 53 5.84 10.68 0.44
CA VAL A 53 6.55 9.43 0.71
C VAL A 53 5.69 8.56 1.60
N LEU A 54 5.13 7.49 1.04
CA LEU A 54 4.32 6.51 1.77
C LEU A 54 5.19 5.38 2.31
N SER A 55 4.91 4.94 3.53
CA SER A 55 5.52 3.75 4.12
C SER A 55 4.77 2.49 3.68
N PRO A 56 5.49 1.42 3.27
CA PRO A 56 4.86 0.14 2.98
C PRO A 56 4.21 -0.44 4.25
N PRO A 57 3.12 -1.21 4.11
CA PRO A 57 2.54 -1.92 5.24
C PRO A 57 3.57 -2.89 5.83
N ALA A 58 3.54 -3.04 7.15
CA ALA A 58 4.32 -4.09 7.79
C ALA A 58 3.83 -5.43 7.25
N HIS A 59 4.73 -6.22 6.67
CA HIS A 59 4.45 -7.63 6.48
C HIS A 59 4.22 -8.18 7.87
N ASP A 60 3.01 -8.64 8.12
CA ASP A 60 2.70 -9.35 9.35
C ASP A 60 3.66 -10.53 9.41
N THR A 61 4.74 -10.35 10.16
CA THR A 61 5.71 -11.40 10.42
C THR A 61 5.11 -12.23 11.55
N THR A 62 3.86 -12.70 11.39
CA THR A 62 3.35 -13.80 12.20
C THR A 62 3.97 -15.07 11.67
N SER A 63 5.20 -15.26 12.12
CA SER A 63 5.68 -16.49 12.70
C SER A 63 5.61 -17.75 11.83
N GLY A 64 6.70 -17.97 11.09
CA GLY A 64 7.34 -19.28 11.12
C GLY A 64 7.84 -19.58 12.54
N ALA A 65 6.91 -19.90 13.43
CA ALA A 65 7.17 -20.64 14.65
C ALA A 65 5.90 -21.40 15.04
N VAL A 66 5.74 -22.59 14.47
CA VAL A 66 5.19 -23.75 15.16
C VAL A 66 5.83 -25.01 14.57
N SER A 67 6.73 -25.57 15.37
CA SER A 67 7.13 -26.97 15.54
C SER A 67 7.60 -27.81 14.34
#